data_AF-A0A0F5R068-F1
#
_entry.id   AF-A0A0F5R068-F1
#
_cell.length_a   1.000
_cell.length_b   1.000
_cell.length_c   1.000
_cell.angle_alpha   90.00
_cell.angle_beta   90.00
_cell.angle_gamma   90.00
#
_symmetry.space_group_name_H-M   'P 1'
#
loop_
_entity.id
_entity.type
_entity.pdbx_description
1 polymer ?
#
loop_
_entity_poly.entity_id
_entity_poly.type
_entity_poly.pdbx_seq_one_letter_code
_entity_poly.pdbx_strand_id
1 'polypeptide(L)'
;MNVYLLLLALIIYAVAYFTGVRRTPWLLAAFAPGRIRDRDKLYRTVAMYNLIASVVVLFVGVINLPEMSYLLVCIGAGYVILLLYCNRKM
;
A
#
# COMPACT_ATOMS: atom_id res chain seq x y z
N MET A 1 4.89 6.86 -21.97
CA MET A 1 3.97 7.16 -20.86
C MET A 1 2.84 6.15 -20.91
N ASN A 2 2.72 5.30 -19.88
CA ASN A 2 1.73 4.22 -19.88
C ASN A 2 0.50 4.65 -19.08
N VAL A 3 -0.59 4.99 -19.79
CA VAL A 3 -1.82 5.55 -19.20
C VAL A 3 -2.44 4.59 -18.19
N TYR A 4 -2.36 3.28 -18.43
CA TYR A 4 -2.87 2.26 -17.52
C TYR A 4 -2.17 2.28 -16.16
N LEU A 5 -0.86 2.55 -16.13
CA LEU A 5 -0.10 2.65 -14.88
C LEU A 5 -0.41 3.92 -14.09
N LEU A 6 -0.61 5.04 -14.77
CA LEU A 6 -1.04 6.28 -14.12
C LEU A 6 -2.41 6.09 -13.46
N LEU A 7 -3.33 5.38 -14.14
CA LEU A 7 -4.66 5.09 -13.63
C LEU A 7 -4.60 4.13 -12.43
N LEU A 8 -3.75 3.09 -12.50
CA LEU A 8 -3.49 2.18 -11.38
C LEU A 8 -2.88 2.92 -10.17
N ALA A 9 -1.88 3.78 -10.39
CA ALA A 9 -1.26 4.57 -9.34
C ALA A 9 -2.27 5.48 -8.64
N LEU A 10 -3.19 6.08 -9.40
CA LEU A 10 -4.25 6.94 -8.88
C LEU A 10 -5.27 6.16 -8.04
N ILE A 11 -5.61 4.93 -8.45
CA ILE A 11 -6.46 4.02 -7.66
C ILE A 11 -5.75 3.62 -6.35
N ILE A 12 -4.48 3.22 -6.42
CA ILE A 12 -3.70 2.83 -5.23
C ILE A 12 -3.55 4.03 -4.28
N TYR A 13 -3.33 5.23 -4.81
CA TYR A 13 -3.29 6.47 -4.04
C TYR A 13 -4.63 6.76 -3.35
N ALA A 14 -5.75 6.59 -4.06
CA ALA A 14 -7.07 6.73 -3.45
C ALA A 14 -7.26 5.73 -2.30
N VAL A 15 -6.85 4.48 -2.48
CA VAL A 15 -6.89 3.46 -1.40
C VAL A 15 -5.98 3.85 -0.23
N ALA A 16 -4.79 4.40 -0.49
CA ALA A 16 -3.91 4.96 0.54
C ALA A 16 -4.60 6.07 1.36
N TYR A 17 -5.31 6.95 0.66
CA TYR A 17 -6.05 8.05 1.27
C TYR A 17 -7.21 7.54 2.13
N PHE A 18 -8.00 6.58 1.64
CA PHE A 18 -9.10 6.00 2.41
C PHE A 18 -8.60 5.23 3.64
N THR A 19 -7.51 4.46 3.50
CA THR A 19 -6.92 3.71 4.62
C THR A 19 -6.29 4.61 5.68
N GLY A 20 -5.65 5.72 5.29
CA GLY A 20 -4.97 6.63 6.22
C GLY A 20 -5.85 7.73 6.81
N VAL A 21 -6.62 8.43 5.96
CA VAL A 21 -7.39 9.61 6.35
C VAL A 21 -8.77 9.22 6.87
N ARG A 22 -9.48 8.34 6.15
CA ARG A 22 -10.80 7.87 6.57
C ARG A 22 -10.75 6.70 7.55
N ARG A 23 -9.57 6.15 7.86
CA ARG A 23 -9.36 5.00 8.77
C ARG A 23 -10.40 3.89 8.56
N THR A 24 -10.64 3.53 7.30
CA THR A 24 -11.76 2.63 6.96
C THR A 24 -11.44 1.21 7.46
N PRO A 25 -12.18 0.65 8.43
CA PRO A 25 -11.83 -0.61 9.07
C PRO A 25 -11.96 -1.81 8.13
N TRP A 26 -12.81 -1.71 7.09
CA TRP A 26 -13.08 -2.79 6.14
C TRP A 26 -11.86 -3.17 5.29
N LEU A 27 -11.03 -2.19 4.93
CA LEU A 27 -9.79 -2.40 4.17
C LEU A 27 -8.69 -3.09 5.00
N LEU A 28 -8.74 -2.94 6.32
CA LEU A 28 -7.78 -3.55 7.24
C LEU A 28 -8.30 -4.82 7.92
N ALA A 29 -9.54 -5.21 7.67
CA ALA A 29 -10.06 -6.51 8.09
C ALA A 29 -9.20 -7.67 7.53
N ALA A 30 -8.66 -7.49 6.31
CA ALA A 30 -7.70 -8.43 5.71
C ALA A 30 -6.33 -8.45 6.41
N PHE A 31 -5.90 -7.33 6.99
CA PHE A 31 -4.60 -7.22 7.67
C PHE A 31 -4.66 -7.65 9.14
N ALA A 32 -5.85 -7.68 9.73
CA ALA A 32 -5.99 -8.02 11.14
C ALA A 32 -7.39 -8.59 11.44
N PRO A 33 -7.55 -9.92 11.30
CA PRO A 33 -8.77 -10.61 11.71
C PRO A 33 -8.95 -10.67 13.25
N GLY A 34 -7.98 -10.19 14.04
CA GLY A 34 -7.98 -10.24 15.51
C GLY A 34 -8.14 -8.88 16.22
N ARG A 35 -8.06 -8.91 17.57
CA ARG A 35 -8.18 -7.72 18.44
C ARG A 35 -6.81 -7.06 18.60
N ILE A 36 -6.47 -6.16 17.69
CA ILE A 36 -5.20 -5.42 17.68
C ILE A 36 -5.17 -4.43 18.82
N ARG A 37 -4.03 -4.32 19.52
CA ARG A 37 -3.85 -3.42 20.65
C ARG A 37 -3.78 -1.96 20.19
N ASP A 38 -3.09 -1.69 19.08
CA ASP A 38 -2.88 -0.35 18.53
C ASP A 38 -3.40 -0.19 17.09
N ARG A 39 -4.73 -0.13 16.93
CA ARG A 39 -5.41 0.10 15.63
C ARG A 39 -4.91 1.35 14.90
N ASP A 40 -4.64 2.45 15.62
CA ASP A 40 -4.18 3.71 15.03
C ASP A 40 -2.79 3.63 14.42
N LYS A 41 -1.91 2.82 15.04
CA LYS A 41 -0.56 2.59 14.52
C LYS A 41 -0.62 1.78 13.22
N LEU A 42 -1.53 0.80 13.17
CA LEU A 42 -1.81 0.00 11.97
C LEU A 42 -2.29 0.86 10.80
N TYR A 43 -3.31 1.71 11.01
CA TYR A 43 -3.82 2.60 9.97
C TYR A 43 -2.71 3.48 9.40
N ARG A 44 -1.88 4.05 10.28
CA ARG A 44 -0.78 4.95 9.87
C ARG A 44 0.30 4.21 9.09
N THR A 45 0.69 2.99 9.51
CA THR A 45 1.71 2.20 8.81
C THR A 45 1.23 1.70 7.45
N VAL A 46 0.01 1.14 7.36
CA VAL A 46 -0.56 0.67 6.09
C VAL A 46 -0.74 1.82 5.11
N ALA A 47 -1.29 2.95 5.57
CA ALA A 47 -1.48 4.11 4.72
C ALA A 47 -0.16 4.69 4.22
N MET A 48 0.85 4.81 5.09
CA MET A 48 2.16 5.36 4.71
C MET A 48 2.86 4.46 3.70
N TYR A 49 2.78 3.13 3.87
CA TYR A 49 3.31 2.19 2.89
C TYR A 49 2.59 2.30 1.53
N ASN A 50 1.26 2.36 1.55
CA ASN A 50 0.47 2.53 0.33
C ASN A 50 0.76 3.85 -0.39
N LEU A 51 0.99 4.92 0.37
CA LEU A 51 1.36 6.23 -0.16
C LEU A 51 2.73 6.15 -0.84
N ILE A 52 3.73 5.55 -0.20
CA ILE A 52 5.05 5.32 -0.80
C ILE A 52 4.92 4.46 -2.07
N ALA A 53 4.17 3.35 -2.01
CA ALA A 53 3.97 2.48 -3.16
C ALA A 53 3.32 3.22 -4.33
N SER A 54 2.29 4.04 -4.08
CA SER A 54 1.63 4.84 -5.12
C SER A 54 2.57 5.86 -5.76
N VAL A 55 3.43 6.53 -4.98
CA VAL A 55 4.42 7.49 -5.49
C VAL A 55 5.42 6.77 -6.38
N VAL A 56 5.95 5.62 -5.94
CA VAL A 56 6.91 4.85 -6.73
C VAL A 56 6.28 4.37 -8.04
N VAL A 57 5.05 3.83 -8.01
CA VAL A 57 4.34 3.39 -9.24
C VAL A 57 4.07 4.57 -10.17
N LEU A 58 3.75 5.76 -9.65
CA LEU A 58 3.54 6.97 -10.45
C LEU A 58 4.83 7.37 -11.16
N PHE A 59 5.96 7.43 -10.45
CA PHE A 59 7.27 7.73 -11.05
C PHE A 59 7.65 6.73 -12.15
N VAL A 60 7.37 5.45 -11.92
CA VAL A 60 7.67 4.38 -12.89
C VAL A 60 6.77 4.47 -14.11
N GLY A 61 5.49 4.79 -13.93
CA GLY A 61 4.54 5.01 -15.02
C GLY A 61 4.89 6.23 -15.89
N VAL A 62 5.49 7.26 -15.28
CA VAL A 62 5.99 8.46 -15.98
C VAL A 62 7.28 8.16 -16.76
N ILE A 63 8.26 7.51 -16.11
CA ILE A 63 9.57 7.21 -16.71
C ILE A 63 9.50 6.03 -17.70
N ASN A 64 8.43 5.23 -17.65
CA ASN A 64 8.15 4.13 -18.58
C ASN A 64 9.24 3.05 -18.57
N LEU A 65 9.70 2.65 -17.36
CA LEU A 65 10.73 1.61 -17.21
C LEU A 65 10.23 0.25 -17.76
N PRO A 66 11.04 -0.45 -18.58
CA PRO A 66 10.67 -1.74 -19.15
C PRO A 66 10.67 -2.89 -18.12
N GLU A 67 11.37 -2.75 -17.00
CA GLU A 67 11.51 -3.78 -15.97
C GLU A 67 10.44 -3.69 -14.85
N MET A 68 9.16 -3.72 -15.25
CA MET A 68 8.03 -3.60 -14.32
C MET A 68 7.90 -4.79 -13.34
N SER A 69 8.38 -5.97 -13.74
CA SER A 69 8.28 -7.19 -12.94
C SER A 69 8.99 -7.07 -11.59
N TYR A 70 10.19 -6.48 -11.56
CA TYR A 70 10.96 -6.28 -10.32
C TYR A 70 10.25 -5.34 -9.35
N LEU A 71 9.53 -4.36 -9.88
CA LEU A 71 8.88 -3.34 -9.08
C LEU A 71 7.63 -3.86 -8.39
N LEU A 72 6.83 -4.65 -9.11
CA LEU A 72 5.70 -5.39 -8.54
C LEU A 72 6.16 -6.39 -7.47
N VAL A 73 7.30 -7.07 -7.70
CA VAL A 73 7.88 -7.99 -6.71
C VAL A 73 8.34 -7.25 -5.45
N CYS A 74 9.00 -6.10 -5.59
CA CYS A 74 9.40 -5.26 -4.44
C CYS A 74 8.20 -4.74 -3.64
N ILE A 75 7.15 -4.28 -4.31
CA ILE A 75 5.91 -3.83 -3.65
C ILE A 75 5.21 -5.01 -2.96
N GLY A 76 5.12 -6.16 -3.64
CA GLY A 76 4.55 -7.38 -3.06
C GLY A 76 5.32 -7.84 -1.81
N ALA A 77 6.65 -7.84 -1.87
CA ALA A 77 7.50 -8.20 -0.74
C ALA A 77 7.29 -7.26 0.46
N GLY A 78 7.21 -5.95 0.23
CA GLY A 78 6.96 -5.00 1.31
C GLY A 78 5.56 -5.13 1.90
N TYR A 79 4.54 -5.51 1.12
CA TYR A 79 3.22 -5.87 1.63
C TYR A 79 3.25 -7.11 2.55
N VAL A 80 4.02 -8.14 2.19
CA VAL A 80 4.21 -9.34 3.02
C VAL A 80 4.93 -9.01 4.32
N ILE A 81 5.96 -8.16 4.26
CA ILE A 81 6.66 -7.65 5.45
C ILE A 81 5.70 -6.85 6.33
N LEU A 82 4.84 -6.01 5.73
CA LEU A 82 3.83 -5.25 6.47
C LEU A 82 2.84 -6.17 7.18
N LEU A 83 2.34 -7.21 6.49
CA LEU A 83 1.46 -8.22 7.07
C LEU A 83 2.12 -8.91 8.27
N LEU A 84 3.37 -9.35 8.12
CA LEU A 84 4.11 -9.99 9.20
C LEU A 84 4.36 -9.04 10.37
N TYR A 85 4.72 -7.78 10.08
CA TYR A 85 4.97 -6.76 11.09
C TYR A 85 3.70 -6.44 11.90
N CYS A 86 2.58 -6.22 11.21
CA CYS A 86 1.29 -5.96 11.83
C CYS A 86 0.80 -7.15 12.67
N ASN A 87 1.03 -8.38 12.20
CA ASN A 87 0.60 -9.58 12.93
C ASN A 87 1.50 -9.92 14.14
N ARG A 88 2.79 -9.55 14.11
CA ARG A 88 3.77 -9.88 15.18
C ARG A 88 3.93 -8.79 16.25
N LYS A 89 3.72 -7.52 15.91
CA LYS A 89 4.10 -6.38 16.78
C LYS A 89 2.95 -5.46 17.21
N MET A 90 1.72 -5.64 16.70
CA MET A 90 0.57 -4.77 17.02
C MET A 90 -0.55 -5.48 17.77
#